data_AF-X0SCL0-F1
#
_entry.id   AF-X0SCL0-F1
#
_cell.length_a   1.000
_cell.length_b   1.000
_cell.length_c   1.000
_cell.angle_alpha   90.00
_cell.angle_beta   90.00
_cell.angle_gamma   90.00
#
_symmetry.space_group_name_H-M   'P 1'
#
loop_
_entity.id
_entity.type
_entity.pdbx_description
1 polymer ?
#
loop_
_entity_poly.entity_id
_entity_poly.type
_entity_poly.pdbx_seq_one_letter_code
_entity_poly.pdbx_strand_id
1 'polypeptide(L)' 'MCLAVPVRIVSIDGDTAETEIAGVRRRVSIAFTPEVKVGDYVLL' A
#
# COMPACT_ATOMS: atom_id res chain seq x y z
N MET A 1 1.96 21.33 3.28
CA MET A 1 1.86 20.85 1.87
C MET A 1 2.75 19.63 1.79
N CYS A 2 2.18 18.43 1.62
CA CYS A 2 2.92 17.17 1.59
C CYS A 2 2.90 16.60 0.18
N LEU A 3 3.94 15.86 -0.21
CA LEU A 3 3.97 15.06 -1.43
C LEU A 3 3.64 13.61 -1.07
N ALA A 4 2.80 12.99 -1.88
CA ALA A 4 2.47 11.59 -1.71
C ALA A 4 3.71 10.71 -1.86
N VAL A 5 3.76 9.62 -1.11
CA VAL A 5 4.95 8.78 -1.03
C VAL A 5 4.66 7.41 -1.66
N PRO A 6 5.45 6.98 -2.67
CA PRO A 6 5.25 5.67 -3.29
C PRO A 6 5.68 4.56 -2.34
N VAL A 7 4.77 3.64 -2.04
CA VAL A 7 5.01 2.46 -1.20
C VAL A 7 4.64 1.20 -1.94
N ARG A 8 5.34 0.09 -1.67
CA ARG A 8 5.10 -1.17 -2.34
C ARG A 8 4.14 -2.05 -1.55
N ILE A 9 3.15 -2.65 -2.19
CA ILE A 9 2.28 -3.66 -1.56
C ILE A 9 3.07 -4.95 -1.38
N VAL A 10 3.18 -5.43 -0.14
CA VAL A 10 3.89 -6.67 0.20
C VAL A 10 2.95 -7.82 0.57
N SER A 11 1.74 -7.53 1.05
CA SER A 11 0.69 -8.54 1.30
C SER A 11 -0.71 -7.92 1.24
N ILE A 12 -1.74 -8.74 1.01
CA ILE A 12 -3.15 -8.33 0.97
C ILE A 12 -3.97 -9.33 1.78
N ASP A 13 -4.83 -8.81 2.65
CA ASP A 13 -5.78 -9.54 3.49
C ASP A 13 -7.15 -8.83 3.44
N GLY A 14 -8.05 -9.34 2.60
CA GLY A 14 -9.34 -8.70 2.31
C GLY A 14 -9.16 -7.27 1.79
N ASP A 15 -9.80 -6.31 2.46
CA ASP A 15 -9.73 -4.88 2.12
C ASP A 15 -8.56 -4.14 2.79
N THR A 16 -7.61 -4.87 3.38
CA THR A 16 -6.41 -4.33 4.00
C THR A 16 -5.16 -4.86 3.29
N ALA A 17 -4.21 -3.97 3.01
CA ALA A 17 -2.91 -4.35 2.48
C ALA A 17 -1.79 -3.93 3.44
N GLU A 18 -0.72 -4.73 3.49
CA GLU A 18 0.54 -4.31 4.09
C GLU A 18 1.43 -3.70 3.00
N THR A 19 1.95 -2.50 3.27
CA THR A 19 2.84 -1.75 2.39
C THR A 19 4.21 -1.62 3.03
N GLU A 20 5.26 -1.51 2.23
CA GLU A 20 6.63 -1.29 2.70
C GLU A 20 7.29 -0.12 1.96
N ILE A 21 7.99 0.72 2.72
CA ILE A 21 8.91 1.73 2.20
C ILE A 21 10.12 1.86 3.12
N ALA A 22 11.33 1.77 2.54
CA ALA A 22 12.58 1.91 3.28
C ALA A 22 12.63 1.04 4.56
N GLY A 23 12.08 -0.18 4.50
CA GLY A 23 11.99 -1.12 5.62
C GLY A 23 10.87 -0.84 6.64
N VAL A 24 10.12 0.25 6.49
CA VAL A 24 8.95 0.56 7.33
C VAL A 24 7.70 -0.08 6.73
N ARG A 25 6.99 -0.86 7.54
CA ARG A 25 5.72 -1.50 7.14
C ARG A 25 4.51 -0.79 7.71
N ARG A 26 3.46 -0.67 6.89
CA ARG A 26 2.19 -0.03 7.27
C ARG A 26 1.01 -0.80 6.70
N ARG A 27 -0.03 -0.98 7.52
CA ARG A 27 -1.33 -1.48 7.05
C ARG A 27 -2.18 -0.33 6.54
N VAL A 28 -2.74 -0.50 5.34
CA VAL A 28 -3.56 0.50 4.65
C VAL A 28 -4.84 -0.15 4.16
N SER A 29 -5.94 0.61 4.14
CA SER A 29 -7.16 0.15 3.48
C SER A 29 -7.04 0.28 1.98
N ILE A 30 -7.48 -0.74 1.25
CA ILE A 30 -7.53 -0.77 -0.22
C ILE A 30 -8.96 -0.77 -0.75
N ALA A 31 -9.95 -0.41 0.09
CA ALA A 31 -11.37 -0.42 -0.28
C ALA A 31 -11.70 0.47 -1.49
N PHE A 32 -10.89 1.51 -1.75
CA PHE A 32 -11.06 2.42 -2.90
C PHE A 32 -10.24 2.02 -4.13
N THR A 33 -9.37 1.02 -4.01
CA THR A 33 -8.52 0.47 -5.08
C THR A 33 -8.45 -1.06 -4.97
N PRO A 34 -9.59 -1.77 -5.10
CA PRO A 34 -9.67 -3.22 -4.92
C PRO A 34 -8.88 -4.03 -5.98
N GLU A 35 -8.46 -3.39 -7.07
CA GLU A 35 -7.68 -4.00 -8.16
C GLU A 35 -6.18 -4.13 -7.87
N VAL A 36 -5.70 -3.57 -6.75
CA VAL A 36 -4.28 -3.57 -6.39
C VAL A 36 -3.75 -4.99 -6.15
N LYS A 37 -2.50 -5.23 -6.51
CA LYS A 37 -1.84 -6.54 -6.39
C LYS A 37 -0.57 -6.45 -5.58
N VAL A 38 -0.16 -7.59 -5.03
CA VAL A 38 1.15 -7.72 -4.39
C VAL A 38 2.23 -7.38 -5.41
N GLY A 39 3.13 -6.47 -5.04
CA GLY A 39 4.19 -5.95 -5.88
C GLY A 39 3.92 -4.59 -6.49
N ASP A 40 2.66 -4.13 -6.54
CA ASP A 40 2.30 -2.81 -7.05
C ASP A 40 2.83 -1.71 -6.14
N TYR A 41 3.09 -0.54 -6.73
CA TYR A 41 3.40 0.68 -6.00
C TYR A 41 2.17 1.59 -5.96
N VAL A 42 1.81 2.03 -4.76
CA VAL A 42 0.69 2.94 -4.51
C VAL A 42 1.16 4.21 -3.82
N LEU A 43 0.37 5.27 -3.93
CA LEU A 43 0.65 6.55 -3.28
C LEU A 43 -0.07 6.63 -1.93
N LEU A 44 0.70 6.82 -0.86
CA LEU A 44 0.19 7.16 0.47
C LEU A 44 0.17 8.67 0.70
#